data_AF-A9NE57-F1
#
_entry.id   AF-A9NE57-F1
#
_cell.length_a   1.000
_cell.length_b   1.000
_cell.length_c   1.000
_cell.angle_alpha   90.00
_cell.angle_beta   90.00
_cell.angle_gamma   90.00
#
_symmetry.space_group_name_H-M   'P 1'
#
loop_
_entity.id
_entity.type
_entity.pdbx_description
1 polymer ?
#
loop_
_entity_poly.entity_id
_entity_poly.type
_entity_poly.pdbx_seq_one_letter_code
_entity_poly.pdbx_strand_id
1 'polypeptide(L)'
;MIHNDRVKKFLEHNTNKQGKFILYWMQQSMRIQYNHALNYAIELANKKKLPLIVWFNILPNYPEANLRHYTFMLEGLKELQQDFVKENIHFELSIGKLTENIKPYLDDVDTIIMDRGYLKPQRQMRNEVYKIVKDTHAIDIIQVETDLIIPVEVLYPKAAYGAYVIRPKVMEKLPQYMDYRELSRLDNIEKTKVYEPLDLSNIDEVVKNLPIDMSVKPYHKFKGGRKEAYKHLEYFFNQLLKDYDKRSDPALHIQSYMSMYLQFGQVSDQEILRMLYDHPFYKIYPEMSEGFIEQLVVRRSLAYNFVTYIKDYDVFEFMTESWAYETMYEHERDLRTHIYSLEDIEFSKTHDIHFNAAMKEARITGFMANYLRMYWAKKIMEWSGSMKDAYQIIVYLNNKYFIDGRNPNSYGNIAWNFGKHDRAWQERAIFGKLRYMNEQGLIRKFDMKTYLDYVNTL
;
A
#
# COMPACT_ATOMS: atom_id res chain seq x y z
N MET A 1 0.24 24.80 -8.91
CA MET A 1 -0.31 24.90 -7.55
C MET A 1 -1.11 23.64 -7.27
N ILE A 2 -0.86 23.03 -6.12
CA ILE A 2 -1.58 21.85 -5.62
C ILE A 2 -3.10 22.13 -5.53
N HIS A 3 -3.94 21.13 -5.80
CA HIS A 3 -5.38 21.27 -5.56
C HIS A 3 -5.67 21.42 -4.05
N ASN A 4 -6.44 22.45 -3.65
CA ASN A 4 -6.72 22.74 -2.23
C ASN A 4 -7.33 21.55 -1.49
N ASP A 5 -8.17 20.76 -2.17
CA ASP A 5 -8.79 19.55 -1.62
C ASP A 5 -7.79 18.48 -1.12
N ARG A 6 -6.51 18.56 -1.49
CA ARG A 6 -5.46 17.67 -0.96
C ARG A 6 -4.97 18.08 0.42
N VAL A 7 -5.13 19.36 0.77
CA VAL A 7 -4.50 19.97 1.96
C VAL A 7 -5.52 20.05 3.08
N LYS A 8 -5.23 19.39 4.19
CA LYS A 8 -6.03 19.46 5.41
C LYS A 8 -5.18 20.03 6.55
N LYS A 9 -5.63 21.17 7.09
CA LYS A 9 -5.00 21.79 8.24
C LYS A 9 -5.64 21.24 9.51
N PHE A 10 -4.83 20.58 10.36
CA PHE A 10 -5.27 19.97 11.61
C PHE A 10 -5.09 20.89 12.82
N LEU A 11 -4.10 21.77 12.75
CA LEU A 11 -3.80 22.75 13.78
C LEU A 11 -3.27 24.01 13.09
N GLU A 12 -3.87 25.15 13.41
CA GLU A 12 -3.43 26.47 12.95
C GLU A 12 -3.34 27.40 14.15
N HIS A 13 -2.17 27.96 14.37
CA HIS A 13 -1.93 28.93 15.43
C HIS A 13 -1.81 30.34 14.83
N ASN A 14 -2.71 31.23 15.26
CA ASN A 14 -2.60 32.66 14.97
C ASN A 14 -1.60 33.32 15.93
N THR A 15 -0.32 32.93 15.88
CA THR A 15 0.73 33.52 16.72
C THR A 15 1.84 34.14 15.86
N ASN A 16 2.48 35.18 16.40
CA ASN A 16 3.63 35.83 15.77
C ASN A 16 4.95 35.08 16.02
N LYS A 17 4.91 33.90 16.65
CA LYS A 17 6.13 33.12 16.91
C LYS A 17 6.53 32.41 15.62
N GLN A 18 7.68 32.78 15.06
CA GLN A 18 8.25 32.16 13.88
C GLN A 18 9.23 31.07 14.33
N GLY A 19 8.97 29.82 13.93
CA GLY A 19 9.95 28.74 14.11
C GLY A 19 11.16 28.93 13.18
N LYS A 20 12.16 28.08 13.32
CA LYS A 20 13.42 28.11 12.57
C LYS A 20 13.39 27.29 11.28
N PHE A 21 12.49 26.31 11.14
CA PHE A 21 12.39 25.46 9.93
C PHE A 21 11.00 24.88 9.73
N ILE A 22 10.72 24.43 8.50
CA ILE A 22 9.58 23.56 8.17
C ILE A 22 10.02 22.11 8.31
N LEU A 23 9.21 21.26 8.94
CA LEU A 23 9.44 19.82 9.03
C LEU A 23 8.44 19.08 8.16
N TYR A 24 8.90 18.34 7.16
CA TYR A 24 8.08 17.34 6.49
C TYR A 24 8.37 15.96 7.10
N TRP A 25 7.43 15.45 7.90
CA TRP A 25 7.43 14.06 8.32
C TRP A 25 6.89 13.19 7.17
N MET A 26 7.83 12.62 6.41
CA MET A 26 7.57 11.66 5.36
C MET A 26 7.37 10.26 5.98
N GLN A 27 6.34 9.54 5.54
CA GLN A 27 6.06 8.19 6.03
C GLN A 27 5.51 7.27 4.93
N GLN A 28 4.41 7.65 4.28
CA GLN A 28 3.75 6.82 3.27
C GLN A 28 4.31 7.10 1.86
N SER A 29 4.73 8.33 1.59
CA SER A 29 5.16 8.80 0.27
C SER A 29 6.69 8.86 0.13
N MET A 30 7.40 7.71 0.18
CA MET A 30 8.86 7.62 0.11
C MET A 30 9.45 7.87 -1.30
N ARG A 31 9.26 9.08 -1.82
CA ARG A 31 9.73 9.51 -3.14
C ARG A 31 9.88 11.03 -3.21
N ILE A 32 10.67 11.53 -4.15
CA ILE A 32 10.73 12.98 -4.44
C ILE A 32 9.70 13.35 -5.52
N GLN A 33 9.74 12.64 -6.65
CA GLN A 33 8.90 12.94 -7.79
C GLN A 33 7.44 12.56 -7.49
N TYR A 34 6.49 13.39 -7.96
CA TYR A 34 5.06 13.20 -7.72
C TYR A 34 4.74 13.07 -6.21
N ASN A 35 5.43 13.88 -5.39
CA ASN A 35 5.20 13.99 -3.95
C ASN A 35 4.61 15.37 -3.63
N HIS A 36 3.28 15.45 -3.59
CA HIS A 36 2.53 16.66 -3.26
C HIS A 36 2.86 17.21 -1.87
N ALA A 37 3.06 16.35 -0.85
CA ALA A 37 3.46 16.79 0.48
C ALA A 37 4.85 17.44 0.50
N LEU A 38 5.83 16.86 -0.20
CA LEU A 38 7.17 17.45 -0.35
C LEU A 38 7.10 18.79 -1.08
N ASN A 39 6.40 18.84 -2.22
CA ASN A 39 6.30 20.07 -2.99
C ASN A 39 5.59 21.18 -2.20
N TYR A 40 4.53 20.83 -1.46
CA TYR A 40 3.85 21.77 -0.56
C TYR A 40 4.79 22.27 0.56
N ALA A 41 5.63 21.40 1.11
CA ALA A 41 6.61 21.78 2.12
C ALA A 41 7.66 22.75 1.58
N ILE A 42 8.14 22.54 0.36
CA ILE A 42 9.06 23.46 -0.30
C ILE A 42 8.39 24.82 -0.56
N GLU A 43 7.18 24.83 -1.12
CA GLU A 43 6.43 26.06 -1.38
C GLU A 43 6.18 26.87 -0.08
N LEU A 44 5.84 26.19 1.01
CA LEU A 44 5.66 26.83 2.32
C LEU A 44 6.98 27.35 2.90
N ALA A 45 8.05 26.56 2.82
CA ALA A 45 9.38 26.95 3.27
C ALA A 45 9.87 28.21 2.55
N ASN A 46 9.74 28.26 1.22
CA ASN A 46 10.07 29.43 0.42
C ASN A 46 9.22 30.65 0.82
N LYS A 47 7.90 30.46 0.98
CA LYS A 47 6.99 31.53 1.40
C LYS A 47 7.36 32.11 2.77
N LYS A 48 7.76 31.28 3.73
CA LYS A 48 8.20 31.70 5.07
C LYS A 48 9.69 32.07 5.15
N LYS A 49 10.45 31.88 4.06
CA LYS A 49 11.92 32.02 3.99
C LYS A 49 12.67 31.16 5.02
N LEU A 50 12.11 30.01 5.37
CA LEU A 50 12.70 29.06 6.32
C LEU A 50 13.33 27.88 5.57
N PRO A 51 14.37 27.23 6.14
CA PRO A 51 14.86 25.95 5.62
C PRO A 51 13.82 24.84 5.81
N LEU A 52 13.99 23.75 5.05
CA LEU A 52 13.16 22.54 5.09
C LEU A 52 13.97 21.34 5.57
N ILE A 53 13.45 20.63 6.57
CA ILE A 53 13.91 19.30 6.97
C ILE A 53 12.88 18.28 6.52
N VAL A 54 13.29 17.31 5.71
CA VAL A 54 12.51 16.10 5.45
C VAL A 54 12.97 15.02 6.41
N TRP A 55 12.05 14.39 7.13
CA TRP A 55 12.37 13.41 8.15
C TRP A 55 11.58 12.12 7.96
N PHE A 56 12.25 10.98 8.08
CA PHE A 56 11.63 9.67 8.11
C PHE A 56 12.05 8.90 9.37
N ASN A 57 11.05 8.41 10.12
CA ASN A 57 11.27 7.60 11.32
C ASN A 57 11.05 6.11 11.04
N ILE A 58 12.13 5.32 11.08
CA ILE A 58 12.09 3.87 11.00
C ILE A 58 11.60 3.33 12.35
N LEU A 59 10.36 2.84 12.37
CA LEU A 59 9.81 2.18 13.55
C LEU A 59 10.41 0.78 13.67
N PRO A 60 10.97 0.38 14.81
CA PRO A 60 11.58 -0.95 14.99
C PRO A 60 10.54 -2.09 15.13
N ASN A 61 9.26 -1.75 15.29
CA ASN A 61 8.19 -2.68 15.63
C ASN A 61 6.90 -2.40 14.84
N TYR A 62 7.00 -2.06 13.55
CA TYR A 62 5.79 -1.86 12.75
C TYR A 62 4.99 -3.18 12.71
N PRO A 63 3.66 -3.16 12.98
CA PRO A 63 2.87 -4.37 13.15
C PRO A 63 3.05 -5.37 11.99
N GLU A 64 3.37 -6.61 12.34
CA GLU A 64 3.49 -7.76 11.42
C GLU A 64 4.56 -7.60 10.31
N ALA A 65 5.36 -6.53 10.33
CA ALA A 65 6.49 -6.38 9.44
C ALA A 65 7.67 -7.26 9.89
N ASN A 66 8.48 -7.68 8.92
CA ASN A 66 9.58 -8.61 9.10
C ASN A 66 10.73 -8.23 8.16
N LEU A 67 11.82 -8.99 8.21
CA LEU A 67 13.04 -8.72 7.45
C LEU A 67 12.77 -8.39 5.98
N ARG A 68 11.95 -9.16 5.26
CA ARG A 68 11.59 -8.88 3.86
C ARG A 68 11.05 -7.46 3.66
N HIS A 69 10.13 -7.04 4.52
CA HIS A 69 9.50 -5.72 4.42
C HIS A 69 10.50 -4.59 4.73
N TYR A 70 11.32 -4.77 5.77
CA TYR A 70 12.32 -3.78 6.15
C TYR A 70 13.42 -3.67 5.10
N THR A 71 13.91 -4.77 4.54
CA THR A 71 14.90 -4.74 3.44
C THR A 71 14.34 -3.96 2.25
N PHE A 72 13.13 -4.28 1.78
CA PHE A 72 12.52 -3.58 0.64
C PHE A 72 12.32 -2.06 0.89
N MET A 73 11.91 -1.69 2.11
CA MET A 73 11.80 -0.28 2.51
C MET A 73 13.17 0.41 2.51
N LEU A 74 14.18 -0.20 3.15
CA LEU A 74 15.53 0.37 3.30
C LEU A 74 16.27 0.48 1.96
N GLU A 75 16.05 -0.45 1.03
CA GLU A 75 16.57 -0.35 -0.34
C GLU A 75 16.06 0.93 -1.04
N GLY A 76 14.76 1.24 -0.87
CA GLY A 76 14.18 2.48 -1.38
C GLY A 76 14.68 3.74 -0.66
N LEU A 77 14.82 3.68 0.67
CA LEU A 77 15.35 4.81 1.45
C LEU A 77 16.82 5.11 1.10
N LYS A 78 17.63 4.09 0.81
CA LYS A 78 19.01 4.25 0.36
C LYS A 78 19.09 5.03 -0.95
N GLU A 79 18.23 4.72 -1.91
CA GLU A 79 18.12 5.48 -3.15
C GLU A 79 17.65 6.92 -2.87
N LEU A 80 16.63 7.07 -2.01
CA LEU A 80 16.05 8.36 -1.67
C LEU A 80 17.04 9.32 -0.98
N GLN A 81 17.92 8.81 -0.11
CA GLN A 81 19.01 9.61 0.49
C GLN A 81 19.89 10.24 -0.59
N GLN A 82 20.25 9.48 -1.63
CA GLN A 82 21.09 9.98 -2.72
C GLN A 82 20.35 11.01 -3.57
N ASP A 83 19.05 10.84 -3.77
CA ASP A 83 18.25 11.77 -4.55
C ASP A 83 18.03 13.10 -3.81
N PHE A 84 17.82 13.09 -2.49
CA PHE A 84 17.73 14.33 -1.71
C PHE A 84 19.03 15.14 -1.70
N VAL A 85 20.18 14.47 -1.72
CA VAL A 85 21.48 15.14 -1.89
C VAL A 85 21.55 15.89 -3.22
N LYS A 86 21.05 15.30 -4.32
CA LYS A 86 21.04 15.95 -5.64
C LYS A 86 20.11 17.16 -5.69
N GLU A 87 18.96 17.07 -5.03
CA GLU A 87 17.97 18.15 -4.95
C GLU A 87 18.36 19.26 -3.93
N ASN A 88 19.48 19.11 -3.21
CA ASN A 88 19.91 20.01 -2.13
C ASN A 88 18.85 20.22 -1.02
N ILE A 89 18.06 19.18 -0.73
CA ILE A 89 17.07 19.19 0.35
C ILE A 89 17.61 18.35 1.51
N HIS A 90 17.52 18.87 2.73
CA HIS A 90 18.01 18.17 3.92
C HIS A 90 17.08 17.01 4.27
N PHE A 91 17.63 15.79 4.37
CA PHE A 91 16.88 14.57 4.66
C PHE A 91 17.51 13.82 5.83
N GLU A 92 16.71 13.53 6.86
CA GLU A 92 17.12 12.84 8.07
C GLU A 92 16.38 11.53 8.27
N LEU A 93 17.11 10.53 8.74
CA LEU A 93 16.59 9.24 9.16
C LEU A 93 16.83 9.08 10.65
N SER A 94 15.84 8.54 11.34
CA SER A 94 15.99 8.09 12.73
C SER A 94 15.38 6.71 12.90
N ILE A 95 15.90 5.94 13.86
CA ILE A 95 15.34 4.64 14.24
C ILE A 95 14.79 4.78 15.66
N GLY A 96 13.57 4.32 15.90
CA GLY A 96 13.01 4.29 17.25
C GLY A 96 11.55 4.70 17.31
N LYS A 97 11.12 5.02 18.54
CA LYS A 97 9.73 5.38 18.83
C LYS A 97 9.45 6.78 18.31
N LEU A 98 8.46 6.90 17.42
CA LEU A 98 8.05 8.17 16.80
C LEU A 98 7.85 9.30 17.83
N THR A 99 7.15 9.00 18.93
CA THR A 99 6.83 10.01 19.97
C THR A 99 8.05 10.55 20.70
N GLU A 100 9.17 9.81 20.70
CA GLU A 100 10.44 10.28 21.27
C GLU A 100 11.25 11.00 20.20
N ASN A 101 11.35 10.40 19.01
CA ASN A 101 12.19 10.93 17.95
C ASN A 101 11.66 12.24 17.32
N ILE A 102 10.38 12.57 17.51
CA ILE A 102 9.87 13.87 17.07
C ILE A 102 10.23 15.03 18.02
N LYS A 103 10.44 14.74 19.32
CA LYS A 103 10.62 15.78 20.36
C LYS A 103 11.76 16.77 20.06
N PRO A 104 12.95 16.35 19.58
CA PRO A 104 14.04 17.28 19.30
C PRO A 104 13.73 18.34 18.24
N TYR A 105 12.71 18.14 17.40
CA TYR A 105 12.28 19.14 16.42
C TYR A 105 11.33 20.19 17.00
N LEU A 106 10.59 19.87 18.07
CA LEU A 106 9.38 20.61 18.45
C LEU A 106 9.67 22.03 18.98
N ASP A 107 10.84 22.24 19.60
CA ASP A 107 11.18 23.56 20.16
C ASP A 107 11.40 24.62 19.06
N ASP A 108 11.85 24.18 17.89
CA ASP A 108 12.33 25.05 16.81
C ASP A 108 11.52 24.93 15.50
N VAL A 109 10.62 23.94 15.36
CA VAL A 109 9.80 23.78 14.16
C VAL A 109 8.70 24.85 14.08
N ASP A 110 8.48 25.39 12.89
CA ASP A 110 7.38 26.31 12.60
C ASP A 110 6.10 25.55 12.19
N THR A 111 6.22 24.65 11.21
CA THR A 111 5.10 23.85 10.69
C THR A 111 5.54 22.41 10.50
N ILE A 112 4.70 21.47 10.93
CA ILE A 112 4.83 20.05 10.62
C ILE A 112 3.88 19.70 9.47
N ILE A 113 4.45 19.22 8.38
CA ILE A 113 3.73 18.67 7.22
C ILE A 113 3.81 17.15 7.27
N MET A 114 2.71 16.49 6.93
CA MET A 114 2.58 15.03 6.93
C MET A 114 1.96 14.60 5.59
N ASP A 115 2.41 13.50 4.99
CA ASP A 115 1.67 12.84 3.89
C ASP A 115 0.36 12.22 4.42
N ARG A 116 -0.44 11.45 3.66
CA ARG A 116 -1.67 10.80 4.17
C ARG A 116 -1.50 9.32 4.52
N GLY A 117 -2.02 8.90 5.66
CA GLY A 117 -1.95 7.55 6.21
C GLY A 117 -3.36 7.07 6.50
N TYR A 118 -3.70 5.92 5.94
CA TYR A 118 -5.08 5.45 5.81
C TYR A 118 -5.43 4.36 6.82
N LEU A 119 -4.46 3.53 7.19
CA LEU A 119 -4.67 2.42 8.11
C LEU A 119 -4.71 2.90 9.57
N LYS A 120 -5.37 2.13 10.44
CA LYS A 120 -5.46 2.40 11.88
C LYS A 120 -4.10 2.71 12.53
N PRO A 121 -3.02 1.91 12.35
CA PRO A 121 -1.72 2.23 12.95
C PRO A 121 -1.16 3.58 12.51
N GLN A 122 -1.31 3.91 11.23
CA GLN A 122 -0.82 5.17 10.66
C GLN A 122 -1.60 6.36 11.21
N ARG A 123 -2.94 6.25 11.27
CA ARG A 123 -3.80 7.28 11.87
C ARG A 123 -3.50 7.48 13.35
N GLN A 124 -3.23 6.39 14.08
CA GLN A 124 -2.85 6.44 15.49
C GLN A 124 -1.55 7.22 15.69
N MET A 125 -0.50 6.91 14.93
CA MET A 125 0.79 7.61 15.02
C MET A 125 0.65 9.13 14.83
N ARG A 126 -0.22 9.56 13.91
CA ARG A 126 -0.47 10.99 13.67
C ARG A 126 -1.28 11.64 14.77
N ASN A 127 -2.26 10.92 15.32
CA ASN A 127 -2.99 11.36 16.49
C ASN A 127 -2.06 11.51 17.70
N GLU A 128 -1.05 10.65 17.85
CA GLU A 128 -0.03 10.77 18.90
C GLU A 128 0.82 12.04 18.70
N VAL A 129 1.32 12.30 17.49
CA VAL A 129 2.04 13.55 17.16
C VAL A 129 1.15 14.78 17.42
N TYR A 130 -0.09 14.76 16.96
CA TYR A 130 -1.05 15.84 17.21
C TYR A 130 -1.26 16.09 18.70
N LYS A 131 -1.43 15.03 19.51
CA LYS A 131 -1.60 15.14 20.97
C LYS A 131 -0.37 15.72 21.66
N ILE A 132 0.84 15.37 21.21
CA ILE A 132 2.08 15.93 21.76
C ILE A 132 2.11 17.43 21.52
N VAL A 133 1.81 17.87 20.29
CA VAL A 133 1.98 19.26 19.86
C VAL A 133 0.86 20.19 20.36
N LYS A 134 -0.40 19.77 20.28
CA LYS A 134 -1.59 20.65 20.40
C LYS A 134 -1.67 21.49 21.68
N ASP A 135 -1.12 20.99 22.79
CA ASP A 135 -1.24 21.62 24.11
C ASP A 135 0.08 22.27 24.58
N THR A 136 1.17 22.06 23.85
CA THR A 136 2.53 22.35 24.34
C THR A 136 3.33 23.28 23.44
N HIS A 137 2.99 23.37 22.15
CA HIS A 137 3.74 24.19 21.19
C HIS A 137 2.80 24.94 20.24
N ALA A 138 3.18 26.16 19.88
CA ALA A 138 2.53 26.93 18.83
C ALA A 138 3.06 26.51 17.44
N ILE A 139 2.73 25.28 17.03
CA ILE A 139 3.17 24.67 15.75
C ILE A 139 1.95 24.40 14.88
N ASP A 140 2.02 24.75 13.60
CA ASP A 140 0.99 24.38 12.63
C ASP A 140 1.14 22.91 12.21
N ILE A 141 0.02 22.20 12.04
CA ILE A 141 0.02 20.81 11.54
C ILE A 141 -0.83 20.73 10.28
N ILE A 142 -0.19 20.33 9.18
CA ILE A 142 -0.81 20.20 7.88
C ILE A 142 -0.62 18.77 7.35
N GLN A 143 -1.68 18.17 6.85
CA GLN A 143 -1.64 16.90 6.14
C GLN A 143 -1.94 17.12 4.66
N VAL A 144 -1.20 16.43 3.80
CA VAL A 144 -1.34 16.53 2.34
C VAL A 144 -1.59 15.15 1.73
N GLU A 145 -2.70 15.01 1.02
CA GLU A 145 -2.98 13.82 0.18
C GLU A 145 -1.96 13.73 -0.96
N THR A 146 -1.23 12.61 -0.98
CA THR A 146 -0.09 12.42 -1.87
C THR A 146 -0.11 11.05 -2.58
N ASP A 147 -0.82 10.05 -2.06
CA ASP A 147 -0.73 8.65 -2.52
C ASP A 147 -1.94 8.16 -3.33
N LEU A 148 -2.96 9.01 -3.44
CA LEU A 148 -4.06 8.85 -4.38
C LEU A 148 -4.15 10.04 -5.35
N ILE A 149 -4.50 9.72 -6.59
CA ILE A 149 -4.81 10.76 -7.59
C ILE A 149 -5.94 11.66 -7.10
N ILE A 150 -7.06 11.11 -6.63
CA ILE A 150 -8.21 11.89 -6.16
C ILE A 150 -8.36 11.64 -4.65
N PRO A 151 -8.36 12.67 -3.79
CA PRO A 151 -8.63 12.51 -2.36
C PRO A 151 -9.96 11.79 -2.13
N VAL A 152 -9.98 10.83 -1.19
CA VAL A 152 -11.13 9.94 -0.95
C VAL A 152 -12.43 10.70 -0.69
N GLU A 153 -12.37 11.76 0.11
CA GLU A 153 -13.51 12.59 0.49
C GLU A 153 -14.13 13.29 -0.72
N VAL A 154 -13.31 13.69 -1.69
CA VAL A 154 -13.77 14.37 -2.89
C VAL A 154 -14.26 13.38 -3.93
N LEU A 155 -13.63 12.20 -4.01
CA LEU A 155 -14.05 11.16 -4.93
C LEU A 155 -15.46 10.65 -4.57
N TYR A 156 -15.64 10.23 -3.32
CA TYR A 156 -16.91 9.66 -2.85
C TYR A 156 -17.03 9.76 -1.31
N PRO A 157 -17.81 10.70 -0.75
CA PRO A 157 -17.77 11.08 0.67
C PRO A 157 -18.46 10.11 1.65
N LYS A 158 -18.54 8.82 1.31
CA LYS A 158 -19.11 7.74 2.11
C LYS A 158 -18.56 6.39 1.65
N ALA A 159 -18.84 5.32 2.38
CA ALA A 159 -18.46 3.97 1.93
C ALA A 159 -19.16 3.64 0.60
N ALA A 160 -18.37 3.34 -0.43
CA ALA A 160 -18.87 2.94 -1.73
C ALA A 160 -19.31 1.48 -1.71
N TYR A 161 -20.47 1.20 -2.31
CA TYR A 161 -20.96 -0.19 -2.41
C TYR A 161 -20.03 -1.04 -3.30
N GLY A 162 -19.52 -0.48 -4.40
CA GLY A 162 -18.57 -1.17 -5.26
C GLY A 162 -18.02 -0.28 -6.36
N ALA A 163 -17.12 -0.85 -7.18
CA ALA A 163 -16.39 -0.12 -8.21
C ALA A 163 -17.31 0.62 -9.20
N TYR A 164 -18.47 0.05 -9.54
CA TYR A 164 -19.42 0.65 -10.49
C TYR A 164 -19.98 2.00 -10.03
N VAL A 165 -20.00 2.27 -8.71
CA VAL A 165 -20.49 3.54 -8.16
C VAL A 165 -19.43 4.63 -8.26
N ILE A 166 -18.15 4.30 -7.99
CA ILE A 166 -17.08 5.29 -7.99
C ILE A 166 -16.46 5.48 -9.38
N ARG A 167 -16.53 4.49 -10.27
CA ARG A 167 -15.88 4.54 -11.59
C ARG A 167 -16.26 5.78 -12.40
N PRO A 168 -17.55 6.15 -12.56
CA PRO A 168 -17.90 7.36 -13.31
C PRO A 168 -17.28 8.62 -12.69
N LYS A 169 -17.20 8.69 -11.35
CA LYS A 169 -16.63 9.81 -10.62
C LYS A 169 -15.11 9.88 -10.71
N VAL A 170 -14.44 8.73 -10.73
CA VAL A 170 -13.01 8.65 -11.04
C VAL A 170 -12.78 9.24 -12.43
N MET A 171 -13.46 8.74 -13.45
CA MET A 171 -13.24 9.18 -14.84
C MET A 171 -13.57 10.66 -15.05
N GLU A 172 -14.62 11.17 -14.39
CA GLU A 172 -15.00 12.59 -14.41
C GLU A 172 -13.91 13.50 -13.82
N LYS A 173 -13.36 13.12 -12.65
CA LYS A 173 -12.42 13.97 -11.89
C LYS A 173 -10.96 13.77 -12.28
N LEU A 174 -10.61 12.63 -12.86
CA LEU A 174 -9.21 12.25 -13.13
C LEU A 174 -8.41 13.36 -13.84
N PRO A 175 -8.91 14.03 -14.91
CA PRO A 175 -8.14 15.08 -15.59
C PRO A 175 -7.80 16.28 -14.70
N GLN A 176 -8.69 16.63 -13.78
CA GLN A 176 -8.50 17.77 -12.85
C GLN A 176 -7.47 17.47 -11.76
N TYR A 177 -7.30 16.19 -11.44
CA TYR A 177 -6.47 15.71 -10.33
C TYR A 177 -5.13 15.11 -10.78
N MET A 178 -4.87 15.03 -12.09
CA MET A 178 -3.53 14.88 -12.66
C MET A 178 -2.78 16.22 -12.58
N ASP A 179 -2.63 16.71 -11.35
CA ASP A 179 -2.29 18.10 -10.98
C ASP A 179 -0.82 18.29 -10.58
N TYR A 180 -0.06 17.20 -10.41
CA TYR A 180 1.38 17.33 -10.26
C TYR A 180 2.01 17.83 -11.57
N ARG A 181 3.03 18.68 -11.45
CA ARG A 181 3.75 19.26 -12.60
C ARG A 181 5.24 18.98 -12.46
N GLU A 182 5.90 19.69 -11.57
CA GLU A 182 7.32 19.56 -11.29
C GLU A 182 7.56 19.82 -9.80
N LEU A 183 8.74 19.43 -9.34
CA LEU A 183 9.19 19.75 -7.99
C LEU A 183 9.63 21.22 -7.94
N SER A 184 9.11 21.98 -7.00
CA SER A 184 9.56 23.34 -6.73
C SER A 184 11.01 23.34 -6.24
N ARG A 185 11.78 24.36 -6.62
CA ARG A 185 13.13 24.56 -6.09
C ARG A 185 13.05 25.12 -4.67
N LEU A 186 13.84 24.57 -3.74
CA LEU A 186 14.01 25.12 -2.40
C LEU A 186 14.97 26.32 -2.44
N ASP A 187 14.53 27.47 -1.92
CA ASP A 187 15.32 28.71 -1.91
C ASP A 187 16.32 28.75 -0.74
N ASN A 188 15.85 28.43 0.47
CA ASN A 188 16.68 28.36 1.66
C ASN A 188 17.24 26.95 1.86
N ILE A 189 18.48 26.73 1.42
CA ILE A 189 19.18 25.44 1.49
C ILE A 189 20.01 25.26 2.77
N GLU A 190 19.81 26.12 3.79
CA GLU A 190 20.47 25.95 5.09
C GLU A 190 20.09 24.60 5.71
N LYS A 191 21.10 23.87 6.18
CA LYS A 191 20.91 22.54 6.77
C LYS A 191 20.97 22.67 8.28
N THR A 192 19.83 22.44 8.93
CA THR A 192 19.76 22.28 10.39
C THR A 192 19.80 20.80 10.72
N LYS A 193 20.82 20.38 11.45
CA LYS A 193 21.02 18.98 11.83
C LYS A 193 20.38 18.72 13.19
N VAL A 194 19.47 17.75 13.24
CA VAL A 194 18.87 17.27 14.49
C VAL A 194 19.35 15.86 14.82
N TYR A 195 19.55 15.01 13.81
CA TYR A 195 20.11 13.66 13.98
C TYR A 195 21.45 13.47 13.27
N GLU A 196 22.22 12.51 13.77
CA GLU A 196 23.36 11.97 13.03
C GLU A 196 22.90 11.21 11.77
N PRO A 197 23.61 11.33 10.63
CA PRO A 197 23.24 10.62 9.43
C PRO A 197 23.26 9.11 9.66
N LEU A 198 22.15 8.45 9.37
CA LEU A 198 22.09 6.98 9.32
C LEU A 198 22.67 6.50 7.98
N ASP A 199 23.73 5.70 8.05
CA ASP A 199 24.32 5.08 6.86
C ASP A 199 23.51 3.86 6.41
N LEU A 200 22.96 3.92 5.20
CA LEU A 200 22.27 2.80 4.54
C LEU A 200 23.15 2.10 3.49
N SER A 201 24.47 2.33 3.48
CA SER A 201 25.40 1.62 2.60
C SER A 201 25.32 0.10 2.82
N ASN A 202 25.20 -0.32 4.08
CA ASN A 202 25.07 -1.71 4.53
C ASN A 202 23.71 -1.99 5.20
N ILE A 203 22.69 -2.27 4.38
CA ILE A 203 21.32 -2.56 4.86
C ILE A 203 21.29 -3.77 5.81
N ASP A 204 22.12 -4.79 5.55
CA ASP A 204 22.17 -6.01 6.37
C ASP A 204 22.58 -5.72 7.82
N GLU A 205 23.46 -4.75 8.03
CA GLU A 205 23.86 -4.32 9.37
C GLU A 205 22.75 -3.54 10.08
N VAL A 206 22.03 -2.67 9.35
CA VAL A 206 20.89 -1.94 9.90
C VAL A 206 19.80 -2.90 10.37
N VAL A 207 19.38 -3.86 9.53
CA VAL A 207 18.31 -4.81 9.88
C VAL A 207 18.69 -5.78 11.00
N LYS A 208 19.97 -6.16 11.13
CA LYS A 208 20.45 -7.01 12.24
C LYS A 208 20.27 -6.35 13.60
N ASN A 209 20.26 -5.02 13.65
CA ASN A 209 20.08 -4.24 14.87
C ASN A 209 18.62 -3.88 15.16
N LEU A 210 17.67 -4.30 14.30
CA LEU A 210 16.24 -4.09 14.51
C LEU A 210 15.60 -5.31 15.21
N PRO A 211 14.69 -5.11 16.18
CA PRO A 211 13.97 -6.19 16.85
C PRO A 211 12.80 -6.70 15.99
N ILE A 212 13.10 -7.23 14.81
CA ILE A 212 12.12 -7.67 13.81
C ILE A 212 12.20 -9.18 13.57
N ASP A 213 11.12 -9.76 13.04
CA ASP A 213 11.12 -11.17 12.62
C ASP A 213 12.10 -11.38 11.45
N MET A 214 13.15 -12.18 11.70
CA MET A 214 14.20 -12.48 10.72
C MET A 214 13.92 -13.74 9.88
N SER A 215 12.81 -14.44 10.13
CA SER A 215 12.50 -15.73 9.49
C SER A 215 12.07 -15.60 8.03
N VAL A 216 11.39 -14.51 7.66
CA VAL A 216 10.91 -14.26 6.30
C VAL A 216 11.95 -13.46 5.52
N LYS A 217 12.67 -14.15 4.62
CA LYS A 217 13.78 -13.56 3.85
C LYS A 217 13.30 -12.72 2.65
N PRO A 218 14.04 -11.66 2.25
CA PRO A 218 13.78 -10.96 1.00
C PRO A 218 14.05 -11.87 -0.21
N TYR A 219 13.32 -11.64 -1.29
CA TYR A 219 13.53 -12.35 -2.56
C TYR A 219 14.44 -11.53 -3.46
N HIS A 220 15.56 -12.11 -3.89
CA HIS A 220 16.64 -11.40 -4.59
C HIS A 220 16.22 -10.66 -5.88
N LYS A 221 15.10 -11.04 -6.53
CA LYS A 221 14.58 -10.36 -7.72
C LYS A 221 13.64 -9.19 -7.41
N PHE A 222 13.09 -9.10 -6.20
CA PHE A 222 12.22 -7.98 -5.81
C PHE A 222 12.98 -7.07 -4.86
N LYS A 223 13.54 -6.02 -5.46
CA LYS A 223 14.28 -4.98 -4.76
C LYS A 223 13.43 -3.72 -4.67
N GLY A 224 13.50 -3.06 -3.53
CA GLY A 224 12.90 -1.76 -3.32
C GLY A 224 13.64 -0.66 -4.06
N GLY A 225 12.97 0.47 -4.22
CA GLY A 225 13.51 1.65 -4.87
C GLY A 225 12.77 1.99 -6.16
N ARG A 226 12.83 3.27 -6.49
CA ARG A 226 12.12 3.86 -7.61
C ARG A 226 12.70 3.38 -8.94
N LYS A 227 14.02 3.23 -9.05
CA LYS A 227 14.67 2.67 -10.24
C LYS A 227 14.18 1.27 -10.58
N GLU A 228 13.98 0.42 -9.58
CA GLU A 228 13.46 -0.94 -9.80
C GLU A 228 11.98 -0.92 -10.19
N ALA A 229 11.18 -0.03 -9.59
CA ALA A 229 9.80 0.20 -10.01
C ALA A 229 9.72 0.56 -11.51
N TYR A 230 10.60 1.45 -11.96
CA TYR A 230 10.70 1.89 -13.34
C TYR A 230 11.07 0.76 -14.30
N LYS A 231 12.06 -0.08 -13.95
CA LYS A 231 12.43 -1.24 -14.76
C LYS A 231 11.25 -2.19 -14.96
N HIS A 232 10.49 -2.46 -13.89
CA HIS A 232 9.30 -3.28 -13.97
C HIS A 232 8.21 -2.66 -14.86
N LEU A 233 7.96 -1.35 -14.72
CA LEU A 233 6.98 -0.62 -15.54
C LEU A 233 7.36 -0.60 -17.01
N GLU A 234 8.61 -0.29 -17.33
CA GLU A 234 9.10 -0.24 -18.71
C GLU A 234 8.98 -1.61 -19.38
N TYR A 235 9.40 -2.67 -18.69
CA TYR A 235 9.20 -4.03 -19.18
C TYR A 235 7.72 -4.36 -19.37
N PHE A 236 6.88 -4.04 -18.38
CA PHE A 236 5.45 -4.28 -18.45
C PHE A 236 4.80 -3.55 -19.63
N PHE A 237 5.04 -2.26 -19.81
CA PHE A 237 4.48 -1.49 -20.92
C PHE A 237 4.98 -1.98 -22.28
N ASN A 238 6.27 -2.30 -22.42
CA ASN A 238 6.84 -2.71 -23.70
C ASN A 238 6.54 -4.16 -24.07
N GLN A 239 6.44 -5.06 -23.10
CA GLN A 239 6.40 -6.51 -23.37
C GLN A 239 5.06 -7.15 -23.02
N LEU A 240 4.38 -6.66 -21.97
CA LEU A 240 3.26 -7.37 -21.34
C LEU A 240 1.91 -6.68 -21.53
N LEU A 241 1.87 -5.35 -21.71
CA LEU A 241 0.63 -4.58 -21.79
C LEU A 241 -0.30 -5.07 -22.90
N LYS A 242 0.24 -5.48 -24.04
CA LYS A 242 -0.54 -6.00 -25.19
C LYS A 242 -1.37 -7.26 -24.86
N ASP A 243 -1.01 -7.99 -23.81
CA ASP A 243 -1.67 -9.23 -23.36
C ASP A 243 -2.34 -9.07 -21.99
N TYR A 244 -2.63 -7.84 -21.54
CA TYR A 244 -3.10 -7.55 -20.18
C TYR A 244 -4.48 -8.18 -19.84
N ASP A 245 -5.29 -8.48 -20.83
CA ASP A 245 -6.54 -9.25 -20.68
C ASP A 245 -6.28 -10.64 -20.09
N LYS A 246 -5.14 -11.25 -20.41
CA LYS A 246 -4.72 -12.57 -19.93
C LYS A 246 -4.04 -12.56 -18.57
N ARG A 247 -3.89 -11.40 -17.90
CA ARG A 247 -3.20 -11.25 -16.60
C ARG A 247 -3.69 -12.15 -15.45
N SER A 248 -4.87 -12.74 -15.59
CA SER A 248 -5.42 -13.65 -14.58
C SER A 248 -4.76 -15.02 -14.62
N ASP A 249 -4.11 -15.38 -15.74
CA ASP A 249 -3.33 -16.60 -15.85
C ASP A 249 -1.99 -16.44 -15.13
N PRO A 250 -1.77 -17.18 -14.02
CA PRO A 250 -0.53 -17.06 -13.26
C PRO A 250 0.69 -17.61 -14.01
N ALA A 251 0.53 -18.49 -15.01
CA ALA A 251 1.63 -19.06 -15.78
C ALA A 251 2.25 -18.04 -16.77
N LEU A 252 1.49 -17.01 -17.15
CA LEU A 252 1.95 -16.01 -18.12
C LEU A 252 2.75 -14.86 -17.49
N HIS A 253 2.77 -14.73 -16.16
CA HIS A 253 3.48 -13.69 -15.42
C HIS A 253 3.23 -12.24 -15.91
N ILE A 254 2.01 -11.96 -16.40
CA ILE A 254 1.61 -10.64 -16.90
C ILE A 254 1.23 -9.73 -15.73
N GLN A 255 2.23 -9.23 -15.01
CA GLN A 255 2.05 -8.36 -13.84
C GLN A 255 2.97 -7.14 -13.95
N SER A 256 2.48 -5.98 -13.54
CA SER A 256 3.32 -4.78 -13.45
C SER A 256 4.20 -4.76 -12.20
N TYR A 257 3.88 -5.60 -11.19
CA TYR A 257 4.53 -5.64 -9.88
C TYR A 257 4.45 -4.33 -9.06
N MET A 258 3.67 -3.35 -9.52
CA MET A 258 3.59 -2.01 -8.92
C MET A 258 2.97 -1.96 -7.53
N SER A 259 2.21 -2.97 -7.13
CA SER A 259 1.62 -3.02 -5.79
C SER A 259 2.68 -2.94 -4.69
N MET A 260 3.86 -3.54 -4.90
CA MET A 260 4.98 -3.51 -3.97
C MET A 260 5.52 -2.09 -3.79
N TYR A 261 5.77 -1.39 -4.90
CA TYR A 261 6.32 -0.03 -4.88
C TYR A 261 5.30 1.01 -4.40
N LEU A 262 4.03 0.85 -4.80
CA LEU A 262 2.92 1.72 -4.36
C LEU A 262 2.60 1.55 -2.86
N GLN A 263 2.84 0.37 -2.27
CA GLN A 263 2.68 0.14 -0.83
C GLN A 263 3.66 0.98 -0.01
N PHE A 264 4.88 1.12 -0.51
CA PHE A 264 5.95 1.89 0.11
C PHE A 264 6.04 3.33 -0.42
N GLY A 265 5.14 3.74 -1.33
CA GLY A 265 5.14 5.06 -1.95
C GLY A 265 6.42 5.41 -2.70
N GLN A 266 7.15 4.41 -3.20
CA GLN A 266 8.38 4.58 -3.98
C GLN A 266 8.11 5.05 -5.42
N VAL A 267 6.85 4.96 -5.86
CA VAL A 267 6.33 5.47 -7.13
C VAL A 267 4.91 6.01 -6.91
N SER A 268 4.50 7.03 -7.67
CA SER A 268 3.14 7.57 -7.63
C SER A 268 2.22 6.88 -8.64
N ASP A 269 0.91 6.81 -8.35
CA ASP A 269 -0.08 6.37 -9.33
C ASP A 269 -0.29 7.40 -10.46
N GLN A 270 -0.21 8.70 -10.15
CA GLN A 270 -0.22 9.76 -11.17
C GLN A 270 0.94 9.63 -12.14
N GLU A 271 2.11 9.26 -11.60
CA GLU A 271 3.29 9.06 -12.39
C GLU A 271 3.16 7.88 -13.35
N ILE A 272 2.70 6.73 -12.83
CA ILE A 272 2.47 5.55 -13.64
C ILE A 272 1.48 5.87 -14.77
N LEU A 273 0.41 6.62 -14.47
CA LEU A 273 -0.54 7.06 -15.49
C LEU A 273 0.09 8.00 -16.52
N ARG A 274 0.94 8.95 -16.10
CA ARG A 274 1.64 9.84 -17.03
C ARG A 274 2.53 9.03 -17.97
N MET A 275 3.33 8.11 -17.41
CA MET A 275 4.17 7.21 -18.19
C MET A 275 3.35 6.39 -19.19
N LEU A 276 2.19 5.87 -18.77
CA LEU A 276 1.29 5.15 -19.67
C LEU A 276 0.76 6.05 -20.79
N TYR A 277 0.21 7.22 -20.46
CA TYR A 277 -0.37 8.14 -21.46
C TYR A 277 0.64 8.62 -22.50
N ASP A 278 1.89 8.80 -22.09
CA ASP A 278 2.99 9.20 -22.97
C ASP A 278 3.57 8.00 -23.75
N HIS A 279 3.25 6.77 -23.35
CA HIS A 279 3.72 5.56 -24.02
C HIS A 279 2.95 5.30 -25.34
N PRO A 280 3.63 4.97 -26.45
CA PRO A 280 2.97 4.73 -27.74
C PRO A 280 1.85 3.68 -27.66
N PHE A 281 2.04 2.66 -26.81
CA PHE A 281 1.13 1.53 -26.69
C PHE A 281 -0.19 1.87 -25.99
N TYR A 282 -0.30 3.01 -25.32
CA TYR A 282 -1.56 3.46 -24.74
C TYR A 282 -2.66 3.57 -25.79
N LYS A 283 -2.34 4.14 -26.95
CA LYS A 283 -3.28 4.29 -28.07
C LYS A 283 -3.38 3.04 -28.95
N ILE A 284 -2.33 2.21 -28.97
CA ILE A 284 -2.31 0.98 -29.78
C ILE A 284 -3.13 -0.13 -29.12
N TYR A 285 -3.09 -0.23 -27.79
CA TYR A 285 -3.85 -1.22 -27.01
C TYR A 285 -4.80 -0.52 -26.01
N PRO A 286 -5.85 0.16 -26.50
CA PRO A 286 -6.74 0.96 -25.64
C PRO A 286 -7.46 0.11 -24.60
N GLU A 287 -8.02 -1.05 -24.97
CA GLU A 287 -8.73 -1.94 -24.03
C GLU A 287 -7.81 -2.44 -22.91
N MET A 288 -6.57 -2.79 -23.25
CA MET A 288 -5.59 -3.26 -22.26
C MET A 288 -5.19 -2.13 -21.30
N SER A 289 -4.98 -0.94 -21.86
CA SER A 289 -4.65 0.26 -21.09
C SER A 289 -5.78 0.66 -20.15
N GLU A 290 -7.03 0.67 -20.62
CA GLU A 290 -8.20 0.94 -19.81
C GLU A 290 -8.39 -0.11 -18.70
N GLY A 291 -8.15 -1.38 -19.03
CA GLY A 291 -8.13 -2.47 -18.05
C GLY A 291 -7.10 -2.23 -16.93
N PHE A 292 -5.90 -1.76 -17.29
CA PHE A 292 -4.85 -1.43 -16.32
C PHE A 292 -5.22 -0.20 -15.47
N ILE A 293 -5.77 0.85 -16.09
CA ILE A 293 -6.24 2.06 -15.39
C ILE A 293 -7.37 1.73 -14.39
N GLU A 294 -8.30 0.83 -14.74
CA GLU A 294 -9.33 0.35 -13.82
C GLU A 294 -8.71 -0.26 -12.56
N GLN A 295 -7.66 -1.08 -12.68
CA GLN A 295 -6.99 -1.66 -11.51
C GLN A 295 -6.20 -0.61 -10.72
N LEU A 296 -5.39 0.18 -11.42
CA LEU A 296 -4.48 1.15 -10.81
C LEU A 296 -5.21 2.27 -10.08
N VAL A 297 -6.32 2.77 -10.65
CA VAL A 297 -7.00 3.97 -10.16
C VAL A 297 -8.32 3.60 -9.48
N VAL A 298 -9.22 2.92 -10.18
CA VAL A 298 -10.59 2.68 -9.68
C VAL A 298 -10.58 1.69 -8.53
N ARG A 299 -9.97 0.52 -8.71
CA ARG A 299 -9.91 -0.52 -7.67
C ARG A 299 -9.08 -0.08 -6.46
N ARG A 300 -7.96 0.59 -6.71
CA ARG A 300 -7.16 1.21 -5.64
C ARG A 300 -7.98 2.22 -4.85
N SER A 301 -8.61 3.18 -5.51
CA SER A 301 -9.42 4.20 -4.82
C SER A 301 -10.58 3.59 -4.03
N LEU A 302 -11.18 2.50 -4.52
CA LEU A 302 -12.23 1.76 -3.79
C LEU A 302 -11.71 1.21 -2.46
N ALA A 303 -10.52 0.60 -2.46
CA ALA A 303 -9.94 0.03 -1.25
C ALA A 303 -9.57 1.12 -0.22
N TYR A 304 -9.10 2.28 -0.68
CA TYR A 304 -8.83 3.42 0.19
C TYR A 304 -10.12 4.06 0.72
N ASN A 305 -11.17 4.13 -0.09
CA ASN A 305 -12.51 4.52 0.35
C ASN A 305 -13.03 3.58 1.45
N PHE A 306 -12.87 2.27 1.26
CA PHE A 306 -13.27 1.25 2.23
C PHE A 306 -12.63 1.47 3.61
N VAL A 307 -11.30 1.54 3.71
CA VAL A 307 -10.62 1.71 5.01
C VAL A 307 -10.84 3.10 5.64
N THR A 308 -11.20 4.09 4.83
CA THR A 308 -11.52 5.44 5.30
C THR A 308 -12.88 5.47 5.99
N TYR A 309 -13.91 4.89 5.38
CA TYR A 309 -15.30 5.01 5.84
C TYR A 309 -15.79 3.84 6.69
N ILE A 310 -15.17 2.67 6.58
CA ILE A 310 -15.43 1.54 7.49
C ILE A 310 -14.38 1.61 8.59
N LYS A 311 -14.77 2.11 9.77
CA LYS A 311 -13.83 2.34 10.89
C LYS A 311 -13.11 1.06 11.29
N ASP A 312 -13.84 -0.05 11.34
CA ASP A 312 -13.38 -1.37 11.74
C ASP A 312 -13.20 -2.32 10.54
N TYR A 313 -12.60 -1.80 9.47
CA TYR A 313 -12.32 -2.54 8.24
C TYR A 313 -11.47 -3.80 8.43
N ASP A 314 -10.74 -3.89 9.54
CA ASP A 314 -9.82 -4.97 9.94
C ASP A 314 -10.38 -5.85 11.07
N VAL A 315 -11.69 -5.77 11.33
CA VAL A 315 -12.39 -6.61 12.31
C VAL A 315 -13.41 -7.46 11.58
N PHE A 316 -13.37 -8.78 11.81
CA PHE A 316 -14.20 -9.75 11.10
C PHE A 316 -15.67 -9.37 11.10
N GLU A 317 -16.20 -8.90 12.23
CA GLU A 317 -17.62 -8.57 12.45
C GLU A 317 -18.10 -7.29 11.74
N PHE A 318 -17.19 -6.47 11.20
CA PHE A 318 -17.54 -5.15 10.62
C PHE A 318 -17.00 -4.89 9.21
N MET A 319 -16.15 -5.78 8.68
CA MET A 319 -15.44 -5.57 7.43
C MET A 319 -16.28 -5.80 6.15
N THR A 320 -17.42 -6.49 6.23
CA THR A 320 -18.26 -6.81 5.06
C THR A 320 -19.73 -6.39 5.22
N GLU A 321 -20.60 -6.85 4.33
CA GLU A 321 -22.02 -6.48 4.24
C GLU A 321 -22.91 -7.42 5.06
N SER A 322 -24.06 -6.92 5.55
CA SER A 322 -24.99 -7.70 6.37
C SER A 322 -25.44 -9.02 5.73
N TRP A 323 -25.76 -9.01 4.43
CA TRP A 323 -26.16 -10.21 3.69
C TRP A 323 -25.08 -11.30 3.67
N ALA A 324 -23.81 -10.89 3.73
CA ALA A 324 -22.68 -11.81 3.74
C ALA A 324 -22.54 -12.46 5.11
N TYR A 325 -22.75 -11.71 6.20
CA TYR A 325 -22.79 -12.29 7.55
C TYR A 325 -23.96 -13.25 7.72
N GLU A 326 -25.17 -12.86 7.29
CA GLU A 326 -26.36 -13.70 7.33
C GLU A 326 -26.10 -15.07 6.67
N THR A 327 -25.58 -15.06 5.45
CA THR A 327 -25.30 -16.33 4.75
C THR A 327 -24.14 -17.11 5.39
N MET A 328 -23.12 -16.46 5.96
CA MET A 328 -22.08 -17.18 6.70
C MET A 328 -22.62 -17.86 7.97
N TYR A 329 -23.55 -17.22 8.68
CA TYR A 329 -24.18 -17.79 9.88
C TYR A 329 -25.12 -18.95 9.55
N GLU A 330 -25.91 -18.83 8.47
CA GLU A 330 -26.79 -19.91 7.99
C GLU A 330 -26.01 -21.20 7.71
N HIS A 331 -24.77 -21.08 7.24
CA HIS A 331 -23.89 -22.19 6.84
C HIS A 331 -22.80 -22.53 7.87
N GLU A 332 -22.86 -21.97 9.08
CA GLU A 332 -21.85 -22.19 10.13
C GLU A 332 -21.71 -23.67 10.52
N ARG A 333 -22.81 -24.43 10.43
CA ARG A 333 -22.88 -25.85 10.84
C ARG A 333 -22.70 -26.87 9.71
N ASP A 334 -22.51 -26.42 8.48
CA ASP A 334 -22.26 -27.34 7.36
C ASP A 334 -21.03 -28.23 7.62
N LEU A 335 -21.01 -29.43 7.05
CA LEU A 335 -19.83 -30.29 7.20
C LEU A 335 -18.70 -29.79 6.27
N ARG A 336 -17.51 -29.61 6.84
CA ARG A 336 -16.28 -29.30 6.09
C ARG A 336 -15.54 -30.61 5.82
N THR A 337 -15.21 -30.86 4.56
CA THR A 337 -14.51 -32.09 4.16
C THR A 337 -13.06 -32.13 4.64
N HIS A 338 -12.43 -30.96 4.74
CA HIS A 338 -11.08 -30.79 5.27
C HIS A 338 -11.07 -29.64 6.27
N ILE A 339 -10.30 -29.79 7.34
CA ILE A 339 -9.97 -28.71 8.26
C ILE A 339 -8.47 -28.77 8.48
N TYR A 340 -7.77 -27.71 8.11
CA TYR A 340 -6.32 -27.61 8.23
C TYR A 340 -5.94 -26.67 9.39
N SER A 341 -4.85 -27.00 10.08
CA SER A 341 -4.26 -26.06 11.03
C SER A 341 -3.64 -24.87 10.30
N LEU A 342 -3.39 -23.76 11.02
CA LEU A 342 -2.62 -22.65 10.48
C LEU A 342 -1.25 -23.13 9.95
N GLU A 343 -0.59 -24.04 10.67
CA GLU A 343 0.70 -24.58 10.24
C GLU A 343 0.58 -25.35 8.92
N ASP A 344 -0.44 -26.20 8.75
CA ASP A 344 -0.63 -26.95 7.51
C ASP A 344 -0.89 -26.02 6.32
N ILE A 345 -1.70 -24.98 6.52
CA ILE A 345 -1.97 -23.95 5.51
C ILE A 345 -0.69 -23.18 5.17
N GLU A 346 -0.01 -22.63 6.19
CA GLU A 346 1.20 -21.83 6.04
C GLU A 346 2.32 -22.61 5.35
N PHE A 347 2.48 -23.90 5.70
CA PHE A 347 3.55 -24.74 5.19
C PHE A 347 3.21 -25.56 3.94
N SER A 348 2.09 -25.27 3.27
CA SER A 348 1.67 -25.94 2.03
C SER A 348 1.45 -27.46 2.21
N LYS A 349 0.86 -27.88 3.33
CA LYS A 349 0.57 -29.28 3.66
C LYS A 349 -0.91 -29.63 3.41
N THR A 350 -1.50 -29.10 2.34
CA THR A 350 -2.89 -29.40 1.97
C THR A 350 -2.97 -30.44 0.86
N HIS A 351 -4.16 -30.99 0.61
CA HIS A 351 -4.38 -31.92 -0.50
C HIS A 351 -4.31 -31.25 -1.88
N ASP A 352 -4.52 -29.93 -1.95
CA ASP A 352 -4.57 -29.18 -3.19
C ASP A 352 -3.18 -28.67 -3.59
N ILE A 353 -2.62 -29.28 -4.63
CA ILE A 353 -1.29 -28.94 -5.14
C ILE A 353 -1.19 -27.50 -5.67
N HIS A 354 -2.29 -26.93 -6.18
CA HIS A 354 -2.32 -25.57 -6.71
C HIS A 354 -2.33 -24.55 -5.58
N PHE A 355 -3.08 -24.80 -4.52
CA PHE A 355 -3.01 -24.01 -3.29
C PHE A 355 -1.60 -24.05 -2.69
N ASN A 356 -1.03 -25.26 -2.57
CA ASN A 356 0.29 -25.47 -2.02
C ASN A 356 1.36 -24.70 -2.81
N ALA A 357 1.28 -24.70 -4.14
CA ALA A 357 2.17 -23.96 -5.02
C ALA A 357 2.00 -22.44 -4.86
N ALA A 358 0.76 -21.93 -4.82
CA ALA A 358 0.51 -20.50 -4.58
C ALA A 358 1.07 -20.05 -3.23
N MET A 359 0.87 -20.84 -2.18
CA MET A 359 1.44 -20.53 -0.87
C MET A 359 2.98 -20.63 -0.86
N LYS A 360 3.58 -21.60 -1.57
CA LYS A 360 5.03 -21.70 -1.74
C LYS A 360 5.60 -20.45 -2.44
N GLU A 361 4.98 -20.02 -3.54
CA GLU A 361 5.35 -18.79 -4.24
C GLU A 361 5.32 -17.58 -3.30
N ALA A 362 4.22 -17.38 -2.57
CA ALA A 362 4.08 -16.27 -1.62
C ALA A 362 5.16 -16.30 -0.53
N ARG A 363 5.47 -17.48 0.01
CA ARG A 363 6.52 -17.63 1.03
C ARG A 363 7.91 -17.33 0.52
N ILE A 364 8.23 -17.68 -0.72
CA ILE A 364 9.57 -17.47 -1.30
C ILE A 364 9.71 -16.06 -1.84
N THR A 365 8.77 -15.61 -2.67
CA THR A 365 8.88 -14.37 -3.43
C THR A 365 8.29 -13.17 -2.72
N GLY A 366 7.27 -13.40 -1.88
CA GLY A 366 6.47 -12.31 -1.30
C GLY A 366 5.44 -11.72 -2.26
N PHE A 367 5.12 -12.44 -3.33
CA PHE A 367 4.12 -12.07 -4.33
C PHE A 367 3.21 -13.25 -4.66
N MET A 368 1.99 -12.95 -5.09
CA MET A 368 1.04 -13.90 -5.67
C MET A 368 0.13 -13.16 -6.64
N ALA A 369 -0.10 -13.72 -7.83
CA ALA A 369 -0.99 -13.14 -8.83
C ALA A 369 -2.43 -13.01 -8.28
N ASN A 370 -3.14 -11.96 -8.67
CA ASN A 370 -4.42 -11.59 -8.05
C ASN A 370 -5.50 -12.70 -8.12
N TYR A 371 -5.58 -13.43 -9.25
CA TYR A 371 -6.54 -14.54 -9.35
C TYR A 371 -6.23 -15.65 -8.34
N LEU A 372 -4.95 -15.98 -8.16
CA LEU A 372 -4.52 -16.94 -7.16
C LEU A 372 -4.75 -16.44 -5.74
N ARG A 373 -4.63 -15.13 -5.45
CA ARG A 373 -5.00 -14.59 -4.12
C ARG A 373 -6.47 -14.83 -3.78
N MET A 374 -7.36 -14.65 -4.74
CA MET A 374 -8.78 -14.96 -4.56
C MET A 374 -9.00 -16.46 -4.35
N TYR A 375 -8.36 -17.30 -5.17
CA TYR A 375 -8.43 -18.75 -5.02
C TYR A 375 -7.92 -19.21 -3.64
N TRP A 376 -6.73 -18.76 -3.26
CA TRP A 376 -6.06 -19.03 -1.99
C TRP A 376 -6.94 -18.64 -0.80
N ALA A 377 -7.49 -17.42 -0.78
CA ALA A 377 -8.37 -16.99 0.31
C ALA A 377 -9.64 -17.86 0.38
N LYS A 378 -10.27 -18.17 -0.76
CA LYS A 378 -11.44 -19.04 -0.81
C LYS A 378 -11.14 -20.44 -0.28
N LYS A 379 -9.99 -21.01 -0.60
CA LYS A 379 -9.61 -22.33 -0.09
C LYS A 379 -9.38 -22.33 1.42
N ILE A 380 -8.75 -21.28 1.96
CA ILE A 380 -8.62 -21.12 3.43
C ILE A 380 -10.01 -21.04 4.08
N MET A 381 -10.96 -20.31 3.50
CA MET A 381 -12.34 -20.24 3.99
C MET A 381 -13.02 -21.61 3.99
N GLU A 382 -12.80 -22.41 2.96
CA GLU A 382 -13.37 -23.76 2.84
C GLU A 382 -12.79 -24.75 3.86
N TRP A 383 -11.52 -24.55 4.27
CA TRP A 383 -10.77 -25.50 5.10
C TRP A 383 -10.48 -25.01 6.52
N SER A 384 -11.21 -23.99 6.98
CA SER A 384 -11.13 -23.48 8.35
C SER A 384 -12.32 -23.93 9.18
N GLY A 385 -12.16 -23.97 10.50
CA GLY A 385 -13.23 -24.30 11.44
C GLY A 385 -14.41 -23.33 11.36
N SER A 386 -14.14 -22.05 11.12
CA SER A 386 -15.13 -21.00 10.92
C SER A 386 -14.66 -19.95 9.90
N MET A 387 -15.59 -19.11 9.41
CA MET A 387 -15.24 -17.97 8.55
C MET A 387 -14.40 -16.92 9.29
N LYS A 388 -14.57 -16.82 10.62
CA LYS A 388 -13.75 -15.93 11.46
C LYS A 388 -12.31 -16.43 11.58
N ASP A 389 -12.11 -17.73 11.78
CA ASP A 389 -10.76 -18.33 11.79
C ASP A 389 -10.10 -18.18 10.43
N ALA A 390 -10.84 -18.42 9.34
CA ALA A 390 -10.35 -18.22 7.99
C ALA A 390 -9.88 -16.78 7.77
N TYR A 391 -10.67 -15.79 8.21
CA TYR A 391 -10.30 -14.39 8.12
C TYR A 391 -8.98 -14.09 8.86
N GLN A 392 -8.83 -14.59 10.08
CA GLN A 392 -7.62 -14.39 10.88
C GLN A 392 -6.39 -15.01 10.21
N ILE A 393 -6.52 -16.23 9.69
CA ILE A 393 -5.44 -16.92 8.95
C ILE A 393 -5.07 -16.12 7.70
N ILE A 394 -6.06 -15.67 6.93
CA ILE A 394 -5.84 -14.89 5.69
C ILE A 394 -5.11 -13.57 6.01
N VAL A 395 -5.56 -12.82 7.02
CA VAL A 395 -4.90 -11.55 7.41
C VAL A 395 -3.47 -11.80 7.84
N TYR A 396 -3.24 -12.78 8.72
CA TYR A 396 -1.91 -13.13 9.20
C TYR A 396 -0.97 -13.51 8.05
N LEU A 397 -1.37 -14.43 7.18
CA LEU A 397 -0.52 -14.87 6.06
C LEU A 397 -0.29 -13.75 5.05
N ASN A 398 -1.30 -12.93 4.77
CA ASN A 398 -1.16 -11.77 3.88
C ASN A 398 -0.15 -10.77 4.43
N ASN A 399 -0.25 -10.45 5.72
CA ASN A 399 0.62 -9.50 6.40
C ASN A 399 1.99 -10.09 6.77
N LYS A 400 2.15 -11.41 6.79
CA LYS A 400 3.47 -12.02 7.00
C LYS A 400 4.27 -12.11 5.70
N TYR A 401 3.64 -12.50 4.59
CA TYR A 401 4.40 -12.88 3.39
C TYR A 401 4.39 -11.86 2.27
N PHE A 402 3.28 -11.16 2.01
CA PHE A 402 3.23 -10.29 0.85
C PHE A 402 3.95 -8.96 1.10
N ILE A 403 4.83 -8.58 0.17
CA ILE A 403 5.53 -7.29 0.19
C ILE A 403 4.51 -6.14 0.17
N ASP A 404 3.45 -6.30 -0.63
CA ASP A 404 2.31 -5.37 -0.72
C ASP A 404 1.19 -5.61 0.32
N GLY A 405 1.45 -6.47 1.31
CA GLY A 405 0.61 -6.70 2.48
C GLY A 405 0.49 -5.46 3.37
N ARG A 406 -0.40 -5.47 4.37
CA ARG A 406 -0.64 -4.32 5.29
C ARG A 406 -0.97 -3.03 4.52
N ASN A 407 -1.79 -3.13 3.48
CA ASN A 407 -2.20 -2.02 2.61
C ASN A 407 -3.75 -1.94 2.56
N PRO A 408 -4.36 -0.77 2.31
CA PRO A 408 -5.79 -0.69 2.05
C PRO A 408 -6.31 -1.68 1.00
N ASN A 409 -5.57 -1.89 -0.09
CA ASN A 409 -5.88 -2.91 -1.12
C ASN A 409 -5.89 -4.32 -0.55
N SER A 410 -4.98 -4.66 0.38
CA SER A 410 -4.97 -5.97 1.03
C SER A 410 -6.27 -6.18 1.81
N TYR A 411 -6.64 -5.25 2.69
CA TYR A 411 -7.87 -5.36 3.48
C TYR A 411 -9.13 -5.35 2.60
N GLY A 412 -9.16 -4.50 1.56
CA GLY A 412 -10.26 -4.48 0.60
C GLY A 412 -10.40 -5.81 -0.17
N ASN A 413 -9.29 -6.41 -0.60
CA ASN A 413 -9.29 -7.70 -1.30
C ASN A 413 -9.67 -8.86 -0.36
N ILE A 414 -9.21 -8.83 0.89
CA ILE A 414 -9.61 -9.80 1.91
C ILE A 414 -11.12 -9.67 2.14
N ALA A 415 -11.63 -8.48 2.44
CA ALA A 415 -13.06 -8.25 2.66
C ALA A 415 -13.91 -8.64 1.44
N TRP A 416 -13.40 -8.43 0.22
CA TRP A 416 -14.05 -8.90 -1.01
C TRP A 416 -14.27 -10.41 -1.01
N ASN A 417 -13.34 -11.17 -0.43
CA ASN A 417 -13.52 -12.61 -0.31
C ASN A 417 -14.71 -13.00 0.58
N PHE A 418 -15.10 -12.12 1.51
CA PHE A 418 -16.24 -12.25 2.40
C PHE A 418 -17.44 -11.41 1.96
N GLY A 419 -17.52 -11.01 0.68
CA GLY A 419 -18.71 -10.39 0.09
C GLY A 419 -18.66 -8.87 -0.06
N LYS A 420 -17.63 -8.18 0.47
CA LYS A 420 -17.51 -6.72 0.33
C LYS A 420 -17.28 -6.35 -1.14
N HIS A 421 -18.06 -5.42 -1.67
CA HIS A 421 -17.97 -5.02 -3.09
C HIS A 421 -18.23 -6.14 -4.11
N ASP A 422 -18.75 -7.29 -3.69
CA ASP A 422 -19.27 -8.34 -4.57
C ASP A 422 -20.80 -8.42 -4.42
N ARG A 423 -21.41 -9.28 -5.23
CA ARG A 423 -22.84 -9.61 -5.13
C ARG A 423 -23.02 -11.02 -4.57
N ALA A 424 -24.25 -11.34 -4.16
CA ALA A 424 -24.65 -12.70 -3.86
C ALA A 424 -24.54 -13.61 -5.10
N TRP A 425 -24.11 -14.85 -4.87
CA TRP A 425 -24.01 -15.92 -5.86
C TRP A 425 -24.98 -17.06 -5.51
N GLN A 426 -25.03 -18.08 -6.38
CA GLN A 426 -25.78 -19.29 -6.10
C GLN A 426 -25.33 -19.91 -4.77
N GLU A 427 -26.29 -20.20 -3.91
CA GLU A 427 -26.07 -20.75 -2.58
C GLU A 427 -25.43 -22.14 -2.63
N ARG A 428 -24.44 -22.36 -1.76
CA ARG A 428 -23.68 -23.61 -1.64
C ARG A 428 -23.34 -23.88 -0.18
N ALA A 429 -23.11 -25.15 0.15
CA ALA A 429 -22.59 -25.50 1.47
C ALA A 429 -21.28 -24.74 1.77
N ILE A 430 -21.09 -24.40 3.04
CA ILE A 430 -19.97 -23.64 3.62
C ILE A 430 -19.98 -22.16 3.22
N PHE A 431 -20.05 -21.85 1.92
CA PHE A 431 -19.96 -20.48 1.40
C PHE A 431 -21.28 -19.72 1.43
N GLY A 432 -22.40 -20.42 1.53
CA GLY A 432 -23.71 -19.84 1.26
C GLY A 432 -23.71 -19.09 -0.06
N LYS A 433 -24.07 -17.82 -0.02
CA LYS A 433 -24.14 -16.93 -1.20
C LYS A 433 -22.83 -16.20 -1.52
N LEU A 434 -21.75 -16.48 -0.80
CA LEU A 434 -20.43 -15.96 -1.16
C LEU A 434 -19.96 -16.59 -2.48
N ARG A 435 -19.16 -15.86 -3.26
CA ARG A 435 -18.60 -16.38 -4.51
C ARG A 435 -17.78 -17.64 -4.24
N TYR A 436 -18.00 -18.72 -4.98
CA TYR A 436 -17.20 -19.93 -4.85
C TYR A 436 -16.10 -20.01 -5.93
N MET A 437 -14.95 -20.61 -5.58
CA MET A 437 -13.86 -20.93 -6.51
C MET A 437 -13.33 -22.34 -6.23
N ASN A 438 -13.08 -23.13 -7.27
CA ASN A 438 -12.59 -24.51 -7.15
C ASN A 438 -11.46 -24.85 -8.11
N GLU A 439 -10.76 -25.93 -7.79
CA GLU A 439 -9.62 -26.44 -8.53
C GLU A 439 -9.96 -26.70 -10.01
N GLN A 440 -11.06 -27.40 -10.30
CA GLN A 440 -11.44 -27.70 -11.68
C GLN A 440 -11.77 -26.41 -12.47
N GLY A 441 -12.26 -25.37 -11.79
CA GLY A 441 -12.43 -24.05 -12.37
C GLY A 441 -11.12 -23.34 -12.68
N LEU A 442 -10.09 -23.56 -11.86
CA LEU A 442 -8.74 -23.04 -12.07
C LEU A 442 -8.06 -23.74 -13.26
N ILE A 443 -8.04 -25.09 -13.28
CA ILE A 443 -7.42 -25.91 -14.34
C ILE A 443 -8.05 -25.65 -15.71
N ARG A 444 -9.37 -25.47 -15.79
CA ARG A 444 -10.05 -25.17 -17.06
C ARG A 444 -9.70 -23.80 -17.62
N LYS A 445 -9.28 -22.86 -16.78
CA LYS A 445 -9.04 -21.47 -17.19
C LYS A 445 -7.61 -21.20 -17.59
N PHE A 446 -6.64 -21.86 -16.96
CA PHE A 446 -5.22 -21.49 -17.02
C PHE A 446 -4.31 -22.71 -17.16
N ASP A 447 -3.10 -22.48 -17.68
CA ASP A 447 -2.07 -23.52 -17.74
C ASP A 447 -1.41 -23.72 -16.36
N MET A 448 -2.13 -24.43 -15.49
CA MET A 448 -1.66 -24.71 -14.15
C MET A 448 -0.44 -25.63 -14.13
N LYS A 449 -0.19 -26.42 -15.18
CA LYS A 449 1.02 -27.25 -15.27
C LYS A 449 2.25 -26.36 -15.38
N THR A 450 2.25 -25.40 -16.31
CA THR A 450 3.36 -24.44 -16.44
C THR A 450 3.55 -23.62 -15.17
N TYR A 451 2.48 -23.22 -14.49
CA TYR A 451 2.60 -22.54 -13.20
C TYR A 451 3.25 -23.41 -12.12
N LEU A 452 2.86 -24.68 -12.00
CA LEU A 452 3.48 -25.62 -11.05
C LEU A 452 4.97 -25.84 -11.36
N ASP A 453 5.31 -26.01 -12.65
CA ASP A 453 6.70 -26.15 -13.08
C ASP A 453 7.53 -24.91 -12.70
N TYR A 454 6.99 -23.70 -12.93
CA TYR A 454 7.62 -22.46 -12.47
C TYR A 454 7.87 -22.46 -10.96
N VAL A 455 6.86 -22.76 -10.14
CA VAL A 455 6.99 -22.75 -8.68
C VAL A 455 7.98 -23.80 -8.18
N ASN A 456 8.19 -24.89 -8.92
CA ASN A 456 9.22 -25.90 -8.60
C ASN A 456 10.64 -25.40 -8.87
N THR A 457 10.83 -24.37 -9.70
CA THR A 457 12.13 -23.72 -9.93
C THR A 457 12.49 -22.64 -8.91
N LEU A 458 11.53 -22.23 -8.07
CA LEU A 458 11.72 -21.35 -6.91
C LEU A 458 12.28 -22.14 -5.73
#